data_AF-A0A7D6J7V7-F1
#
_entry.id   AF-A0A7D6J7V7-F1
#
_cell.length_a   1.000
_cell.length_b   1.000
_cell.length_c   1.000
_cell.angle_alpha   90.00
_cell.angle_beta   90.00
_cell.angle_gamma   90.00
#
_symmetry.space_group_name_H-M   'P 1'
#
loop_
_entity.id
_entity.type
_entity.pdbx_description
1 polymer ?
#
loop_
_entity_poly.entity_id
_entity_poly.type
_entity_poly.pdbx_seq_one_letter_code
_entity_poly.pdbx_strand_id
1 'polypeptide(L)'
;KVLKAINDINKHFPGDVGMFFPLILNVVECAPGSSLYIPAGVLHTYLEGDLYEAMLLSDNVVRAGMTPKFIDIKSIKKTVNFVPQTPFIVQPNEEKCVKSYIPPHPAFCIKYITVPVNESADIEIKSP
;
A
#
# COMPACT_ATOMS: atom_id res chain seq x y z
N LYS A 1 -11.99 9.84 -9.52
CA LYS A 1 -10.95 8.87 -9.12
C LYS A 1 -10.50 8.00 -10.30
N VAL A 2 -11.35 7.11 -10.81
CA VAL A 2 -11.01 6.18 -11.93
C VAL A 2 -10.50 6.90 -13.19
N LEU A 3 -11.26 7.82 -13.78
CA LEU A 3 -10.83 8.52 -15.01
C LEU A 3 -9.53 9.31 -14.83
N LYS A 4 -9.35 9.91 -13.65
CA LYS A 4 -8.10 10.60 -13.29
C LYS A 4 -6.93 9.60 -13.31
N ALA A 5 -7.06 8.48 -12.60
CA ALA A 5 -6.06 7.42 -12.59
C ALA A 5 -5.73 6.88 -13.99
N ILE A 6 -6.72 6.67 -14.85
CA ILE A 6 -6.49 6.24 -16.25
C ILE A 6 -5.65 7.28 -17.01
N ASN A 7 -6.01 8.56 -16.90
CA ASN A 7 -5.28 9.64 -17.57
C ASN A 7 -3.84 9.77 -17.05
N ASP A 8 -3.65 9.68 -15.72
CA ASP A 8 -2.34 9.76 -15.09
C ASP A 8 -1.46 8.56 -15.49
N ILE A 9 -2.02 7.35 -15.52
CA ILE A 9 -1.31 6.16 -16.00
C ILE A 9 -0.94 6.33 -17.46
N ASN A 10 -1.87 6.70 -18.34
CA ASN A 10 -1.61 6.85 -19.77
C ASN A 10 -0.60 7.97 -20.08
N LYS A 11 -0.53 9.01 -19.23
CA LYS A 11 0.48 10.07 -19.35
C LYS A 11 1.90 9.55 -19.09
N HIS A 12 2.08 8.66 -18.11
CA HIS A 12 3.40 8.13 -17.74
C HIS A 12 3.77 6.84 -18.48
N PHE A 13 2.77 6.03 -18.84
CA PHE A 13 2.89 4.74 -19.51
C PHE A 13 1.94 4.68 -20.73
N PRO A 14 2.19 5.50 -21.76
CA PRO A 14 1.32 5.56 -22.93
C PRO A 14 1.25 4.22 -23.65
N GLY A 15 0.03 3.72 -23.86
CA GLY A 15 -0.22 2.43 -24.52
C GLY A 15 0.01 1.18 -23.66
N ASP A 16 0.32 1.32 -22.37
CA ASP A 16 0.45 0.18 -21.44
C ASP A 16 -0.93 -0.37 -21.04
N VAL A 17 -1.05 -1.70 -20.96
CA VAL A 17 -2.29 -2.39 -20.56
C VAL A 17 -2.78 -1.99 -19.16
N GLY A 18 -1.87 -1.51 -18.30
CA GLY A 18 -2.16 -1.02 -16.96
C GLY A 18 -3.13 0.16 -16.93
N MET A 19 -3.33 0.87 -18.05
CA MET A 19 -4.37 1.89 -18.14
C MET A 19 -5.79 1.36 -17.88
N PHE A 20 -6.01 0.05 -18.02
CA PHE A 20 -7.29 -0.59 -17.72
C PHE A 20 -7.42 -1.01 -16.25
N PHE A 21 -6.34 -1.03 -15.46
CA PHE A 21 -6.37 -1.46 -14.07
C PHE A 21 -7.33 -0.66 -13.17
N PRO A 22 -7.47 0.68 -13.31
CA PRO A 22 -8.45 1.43 -12.55
C PRO A 22 -9.91 1.00 -12.78
N LEU A 23 -10.20 0.25 -13.85
CA LEU A 23 -11.55 -0.28 -14.13
C LEU A 23 -11.85 -1.58 -13.39
N ILE A 24 -10.82 -2.30 -12.95
CA ILE A 24 -10.94 -3.64 -12.34
C ILE A 24 -10.37 -3.71 -10.92
N LEU A 25 -9.55 -2.75 -10.52
CA LEU A 25 -8.99 -2.61 -9.17
C LEU A 25 -9.64 -1.43 -8.43
N ASN A 26 -9.67 -1.52 -7.12
CA ASN A 26 -10.12 -0.42 -6.28
C ASN A 26 -9.17 0.78 -6.39
N VAL A 27 -9.68 1.94 -6.79
CA VAL A 27 -8.93 3.20 -6.75
C VAL A 27 -9.14 3.84 -5.38
N VAL A 28 -8.13 3.72 -4.51
CA VAL A 28 -8.18 4.17 -3.12
C VAL A 28 -7.44 5.50 -2.98
N GLU A 29 -8.06 6.45 -2.29
CA GLU A 29 -7.42 7.70 -1.87
C GLU A 29 -7.28 7.67 -0.36
N CYS A 30 -6.06 7.87 0.13
CA CYS A 30 -5.74 7.87 1.56
C CYS A 30 -5.51 9.30 2.03
N ALA A 31 -6.26 9.73 3.05
CA ALA A 31 -5.96 10.97 3.75
C ALA A 31 -4.74 10.79 4.66
N PRO A 32 -4.00 11.86 5.00
CA PRO A 32 -2.91 11.77 5.97
C PRO A 32 -3.33 11.05 7.27
N GLY A 33 -2.51 10.10 7.71
CA GLY A 33 -2.82 9.24 8.87
C GLY A 33 -3.72 8.03 8.57
N SER A 34 -4.23 7.88 7.34
CA SER A 34 -4.84 6.62 6.89
C SER A 34 -3.76 5.57 6.66
N SER A 35 -4.12 4.30 6.77
CA SER A 35 -3.20 3.20 6.47
C SER A 35 -3.92 2.01 5.83
N LEU A 36 -3.16 1.26 5.05
CA LEU A 36 -3.63 0.09 4.31
C LEU A 36 -2.70 -1.08 4.59
N TYR A 37 -3.27 -2.28 4.70
CA TYR A 37 -2.53 -3.53 4.66
C TYR A 37 -2.77 -4.22 3.32
N ILE A 38 -1.68 -4.60 2.66
CA ILE A 38 -1.71 -5.28 1.36
C ILE A 38 -1.19 -6.71 1.56
N PRO A 39 -2.07 -7.73 1.52
CA PRO A 39 -1.65 -9.11 1.68
C PRO A 39 -0.96 -9.64 0.41
N ALA A 40 -0.24 -10.76 0.58
CA ALA A 40 0.35 -11.48 -0.54
C ALA A 40 -0.71 -11.89 -1.58
N GLY A 41 -0.33 -11.84 -2.86
CA GLY A 41 -1.21 -12.22 -3.97
C GLY A 41 -2.26 -11.17 -4.36
N VAL A 42 -2.26 -9.99 -3.75
CA VAL A 42 -3.11 -8.87 -4.19
C VAL A 42 -2.36 -8.00 -5.18
N LEU A 43 -2.96 -7.79 -6.36
CA LEU A 43 -2.44 -6.84 -7.34
C LEU A 43 -2.70 -5.41 -6.85
N HIS A 44 -1.64 -4.60 -6.79
CA HIS A 44 -1.70 -3.22 -6.31
C HIS A 44 -0.63 -2.37 -6.98
N THR A 45 -0.79 -1.06 -6.89
CA THR A 45 0.19 -0.07 -7.34
C THR A 45 -0.05 1.25 -6.60
N TYR A 46 1.01 2.06 -6.45
CA TYR A 46 0.94 3.42 -5.92
C TYR A 46 0.98 4.40 -7.09
N LEU A 47 0.02 5.34 -7.13
CA LEU A 47 -0.13 6.27 -8.26
C LEU A 47 0.49 7.65 -7.98
N GLU A 48 0.20 8.22 -6.80
CA GLU A 48 0.63 9.58 -6.42
C GLU A 48 0.66 9.75 -4.90
N GLY A 49 1.43 10.74 -4.43
CA GLY A 49 1.52 11.15 -3.02
C GLY A 49 2.73 10.58 -2.28
N ASP A 50 2.83 10.96 -1.00
CA ASP A 50 3.87 10.51 -0.09
C ASP A 50 3.29 9.50 0.92
N LEU A 51 4.04 8.44 1.21
CA LEU A 51 3.64 7.42 2.16
C LEU A 51 4.85 6.81 2.87
N TYR A 52 4.58 6.19 4.02
CA TYR A 52 5.51 5.28 4.67
C TYR A 52 5.13 3.84 4.34
N GLU A 53 6.09 3.07 3.84
CA GLU A 53 5.90 1.65 3.53
C GLU A 53 6.73 0.79 4.48
N ALA A 54 6.10 -0.21 5.06
CA ALA A 54 6.77 -1.28 5.79
C ALA A 54 6.42 -2.61 5.13
N MET A 55 7.44 -3.42 4.89
CA MET A 55 7.31 -4.72 4.24
C MET A 55 8.24 -5.74 4.91
N LEU A 56 7.91 -7.02 4.73
CA LEU A 56 8.83 -8.09 5.08
C LEU A 56 10.09 -8.03 4.23
N LEU A 57 11.17 -8.65 4.72
CA LEU A 57 12.42 -8.76 3.98
C LEU A 57 12.26 -9.69 2.75
N SER A 58 11.76 -9.13 1.65
CA SER A 58 11.55 -9.80 0.38
C SER A 58 11.61 -8.79 -0.76
N ASP A 59 12.29 -9.15 -1.84
CA ASP A 59 12.35 -8.41 -3.10
C ASP A 59 11.55 -9.09 -4.23
N ASN A 60 10.82 -10.17 -3.91
CA ASN A 60 9.97 -10.88 -4.85
C ASN A 60 8.82 -9.97 -5.35
N VAL A 61 8.91 -9.56 -6.63
CA VAL A 61 7.89 -8.74 -7.28
C VAL A 61 7.51 -9.35 -8.64
N VAL A 62 6.23 -9.73 -8.77
CA VAL A 62 5.61 -10.08 -10.06
C VAL A 62 4.89 -8.85 -10.59
N ARG A 63 5.29 -8.38 -11.78
CA ARG A 63 4.71 -7.18 -12.41
C ARG A 63 3.56 -7.57 -13.32
N ALA A 64 2.53 -6.74 -13.41
CA ALA A 64 1.38 -6.97 -14.30
C ALA A 64 1.20 -5.89 -15.38
N GLY A 65 1.83 -4.73 -15.24
CA GLY A 65 1.72 -3.60 -16.15
C GLY A 65 2.40 -2.36 -15.56
N MET A 66 2.20 -1.21 -16.18
CA MET A 66 2.81 0.07 -15.80
C MET A 66 4.34 -0.04 -15.71
N THR A 67 4.95 -0.75 -16.65
CA THR A 67 6.38 -1.04 -16.61
C THR A 67 6.93 -1.39 -17.98
N PRO A 68 8.15 -0.95 -18.33
CA PRO A 68 8.84 -1.44 -19.52
C PRO A 68 9.54 -2.80 -19.28
N LYS A 69 9.54 -3.32 -18.04
CA LYS A 69 10.22 -4.56 -17.67
C LYS A 69 9.40 -5.79 -18.09
N PHE A 70 10.04 -6.96 -18.06
CA PHE A 70 9.38 -8.23 -18.35
C PHE A 70 8.18 -8.51 -17.43
N ILE A 71 7.10 -8.98 -18.02
CA ILE A 71 5.84 -9.36 -17.36
C ILE A 71 5.68 -10.88 -17.49
N ASP A 72 5.84 -11.60 -16.38
CA ASP A 72 5.64 -13.05 -16.34
C ASP A 72 4.17 -13.41 -16.12
N ILE A 73 3.45 -13.58 -17.22
CA ILE A 73 2.02 -13.93 -17.22
C ILE A 73 1.74 -15.27 -16.50
N LYS A 74 2.67 -16.23 -16.53
CA LYS A 74 2.46 -17.53 -15.85
C LYS A 74 2.51 -17.35 -14.33
N SER A 75 3.49 -16.57 -13.85
CA SER A 75 3.61 -16.26 -12.42
C SER A 75 2.42 -15.44 -11.92
N ILE A 76 1.92 -14.47 -12.70
CA ILE A 76 0.70 -13.72 -12.36
C ILE A 76 -0.48 -14.67 -12.11
N LYS A 77 -0.73 -15.60 -13.04
CA LYS A 77 -1.85 -16.56 -12.93
C LYS A 77 -1.74 -17.50 -11.73
N LYS A 78 -0.53 -17.77 -11.26
CA LYS A 78 -0.26 -18.65 -10.11
C LYS A 78 -0.34 -17.90 -8.77
N THR A 79 0.06 -16.64 -8.74
CA THR A 79 0.27 -15.88 -7.49
C THR A 79 -0.90 -14.93 -7.18
N VAL A 80 -1.53 -14.34 -8.19
CA VAL A 80 -2.61 -13.36 -7.95
C VAL A 80 -3.89 -14.08 -7.54
N ASN A 81 -4.52 -13.59 -6.48
CA ASN A 81 -5.87 -13.98 -6.09
C ASN A 81 -6.89 -13.12 -6.85
N PHE A 82 -7.60 -13.73 -7.81
CA PHE A 82 -8.59 -13.05 -8.67
C PHE A 82 -9.98 -12.92 -8.04
N VAL A 83 -10.09 -13.08 -6.72
CA VAL A 83 -11.33 -12.81 -5.98
C VAL A 83 -11.41 -11.31 -5.65
N PRO A 84 -12.54 -10.64 -5.90
CA PRO A 84 -12.76 -9.26 -5.47
C PRO A 84 -12.54 -9.11 -3.97
N GLN A 85 -11.77 -8.09 -3.58
CA GLN A 85 -11.46 -7.80 -2.18
C GLN A 85 -11.71 -6.33 -1.90
N THR A 86 -12.15 -6.03 -0.68
CA THR A 86 -12.20 -4.67 -0.15
C THR A 86 -10.81 -4.33 0.41
N PRO A 87 -10.25 -3.13 0.16
CA PRO A 87 -8.98 -2.71 0.74
C PRO A 87 -9.00 -2.80 2.27
N PHE A 88 -7.99 -3.45 2.85
CA PHE A 88 -7.91 -3.60 4.30
C PHE A 88 -7.35 -2.33 4.93
N ILE A 89 -8.22 -1.52 5.53
CA ILE A 89 -7.83 -0.32 6.27
C ILE A 89 -7.38 -0.74 7.68
N VAL A 90 -6.14 -0.40 8.05
CA VAL A 90 -5.66 -0.63 9.42
C VAL A 90 -6.05 0.57 10.27
N GLN A 91 -6.92 0.34 11.24
CA GLN A 91 -7.30 1.37 12.21
C GLN A 91 -6.22 1.45 13.29
N PRO A 92 -5.73 2.65 13.63
CA PRO A 92 -4.74 2.78 14.69
C PRO A 92 -5.38 2.60 16.06
N ASN A 93 -4.64 1.96 16.96
CA ASN A 93 -4.88 2.09 18.40
C ASN A 93 -4.25 3.40 18.87
N GLU A 94 -5.04 4.30 19.44
CA GLU A 94 -4.58 5.62 19.89
C GLU A 94 -4.42 5.65 21.41
N GLU A 95 -3.21 5.96 21.89
CA GLU A 95 -2.89 6.11 23.31
C GLU A 95 -1.99 7.35 23.51
N LYS A 96 -2.50 8.35 24.24
CA LYS A 96 -1.80 9.62 24.49
C LYS A 96 -1.32 10.28 23.17
N CYS A 97 -0.02 10.32 22.94
CA CYS A 97 0.63 10.91 21.76
C CYS A 97 1.01 9.89 20.68
N VAL A 98 0.62 8.62 20.85
CA VAL A 98 1.03 7.49 19.99
C VAL A 98 -0.17 6.91 19.26
N LYS A 99 -0.05 6.75 17.94
CA LYS A 99 -0.95 5.95 17.10
C LYS A 99 -0.23 4.68 16.67
N SER A 100 -0.78 3.52 17.00
CA SER A 100 -0.18 2.22 16.67
C SER A 100 -1.00 1.52 15.59
N TYR A 101 -0.42 1.36 14.41
CA TYR A 101 -1.01 0.64 13.27
C TYR A 101 -0.52 -0.80 13.29
N ILE A 102 -1.43 -1.73 13.60
CA ILE A 102 -1.13 -3.16 13.75
C ILE A 102 -1.80 -3.90 12.59
N PRO A 103 -1.07 -4.29 11.54
CA PRO A 103 -1.64 -5.10 10.46
C PRO A 103 -2.00 -6.50 10.97
N PRO A 104 -2.84 -7.26 10.26
CA PRO A 104 -3.13 -8.67 10.56
C PRO A 104 -1.94 -9.58 10.19
N HIS A 105 -0.73 -9.19 10.56
CA HIS A 105 0.52 -9.93 10.37
C HIS A 105 1.47 -9.61 11.53
N PRO A 106 2.05 -10.62 12.21
CA PRO A 106 2.78 -10.40 13.46
C PRO A 106 4.16 -9.75 13.28
N ALA A 107 4.71 -9.75 12.06
CA ALA A 107 6.10 -9.37 11.85
C ALA A 107 6.44 -7.90 12.11
N PHE A 108 5.46 -6.99 12.06
CA PHE A 108 5.73 -5.57 12.31
C PHE A 108 4.50 -4.81 12.79
N CYS A 109 4.75 -3.69 13.48
CA CYS A 109 3.76 -2.63 13.71
C CYS A 109 4.40 -1.27 13.39
N ILE A 110 3.59 -0.29 13.00
CA ILE A 110 4.06 1.09 12.79
C ILE A 110 3.49 1.95 13.91
N LYS A 111 4.36 2.65 14.65
CA LYS A 111 3.95 3.65 15.64
C LYS A 111 4.22 5.05 15.11
N TYR A 112 3.19 5.87 15.03
CA TYR A 112 3.29 7.30 14.72
C TYR A 112 3.17 8.09 16.02
N ILE A 113 4.20 8.87 16.35
CA ILE A 113 4.28 9.60 17.62
C ILE A 113 4.30 11.10 17.30
N THR A 114 3.42 11.86 17.93
CA THR A 114 3.38 13.32 17.81
C THR A 114 3.82 13.97 19.11
N VAL A 115 4.98 14.64 19.13
CA VAL A 115 5.46 15.38 20.30
C VAL A 115 5.38 16.87 19.99
N PRO A 116 4.68 17.68 20.82
CA PRO A 116 4.66 19.12 20.64
C PRO A 116 6.05 19.74 20.72
N VAL A 117 6.19 20.92 20.10
CA VAL A 117 7.44 21.67 20.15
C VAL A 117 7.77 22.02 21.60
N ASN A 118 9.00 21.74 22.03
CA ASN A 118 9.51 21.90 23.40
C ASN A 118 8.95 20.93 24.45
N GLU A 119 8.29 19.85 24.03
CA GLU A 119 7.90 18.75 24.92
C GLU A 119 8.75 17.50 24.68
N SER A 120 8.71 16.57 25.63
CA SER A 120 9.35 15.25 25.54
C SER A 120 8.36 14.15 25.87
N ALA A 121 8.47 13.02 25.18
CA ALA A 121 7.68 11.82 25.47
C ALA A 121 8.61 10.61 25.65
N ASP A 122 8.44 9.89 26.75
CA ASP A 122 9.10 8.60 26.96
C ASP A 122 8.31 7.50 26.28
N ILE A 123 8.99 6.70 25.46
CA ILE A 123 8.34 5.70 24.60
C ILE A 123 9.04 4.37 24.81
N GLU A 124 8.27 3.41 25.31
CA GLU A 124 8.75 2.05 25.46
C GLU A 124 8.75 1.35 24.09
N ILE A 125 9.94 1.14 23.54
CA ILE A 125 10.14 0.33 22.34
C ILE A 125 10.23 -1.13 22.77
N LYS A 126 9.13 -1.86 22.59
CA LYS A 126 9.15 -3.32 22.69
C LYS A 126 9.55 -3.86 21.33
N SER A 127 10.67 -4.56 21.28
CA SER A 127 11.00 -5.38 20.11
C SER A 127 9.89 -6.42 19.90
N PRO A 128 9.50 -6.69 18.65
CA PRO A 128 8.58 -7.77 18.34
C PRO A 128 9.14 -9.14 18.77
#